data_AF-B8GK83-F1
#
_entry.id   AF-B8GK83-F1
#
_cell.length_a   1.000
_cell.length_b   1.000
_cell.length_c   1.000
_cell.angle_alpha   90.00
_cell.angle_beta   90.00
_cell.angle_gamma   90.00
#
_symmetry.space_group_name_H-M   'P 1'
#
loop_
_entity.id
_entity.type
_entity.pdbx_description
1 polymer ?
#
loop_
_entity_poly.entity_id
_entity_poly.type
_entity_poly.pdbx_seq_one_letter_code
_entity_poly.pdbx_strand_id
1 'polypeptide(L)' 'MSAGATIKVKPEIKAMLDGLKVHPRESYSDVIGRVVCRAYDSEPLSSEEIAGLEDALADIKAGRIHSEADIKAAFGVE' A
#
# COMPACT_ATOMS: atom_id res chain seq x y z
N MET A 1 -28.33 -11.24 -4.65
CA MET A 1 -27.57 -10.92 -5.86
C MET A 1 -26.92 -9.56 -5.62
N SER A 2 -25.58 -9.47 -5.68
CA SER A 2 -24.91 -8.17 -5.54
C SER A 2 -25.27 -7.29 -6.74
N ALA A 3 -25.69 -6.04 -6.49
CA ALA A 3 -26.08 -5.11 -7.55
C ALA A 3 -24.82 -4.65 -8.32
N GLY A 4 -24.70 -5.05 -9.58
CA GLY A 4 -23.62 -4.61 -10.46
C GLY A 4 -24.04 -3.42 -11.31
N ALA A 5 -23.12 -2.49 -11.55
CA ALA A 5 -23.27 -1.43 -12.55
C ALA A 5 -22.50 -1.79 -13.82
N THR A 6 -23.05 -1.45 -14.99
CA THR A 6 -22.35 -1.64 -16.27
C THR A 6 -21.55 -0.40 -16.62
N ILE A 7 -20.25 -0.56 -16.83
CA ILE A 7 -19.37 0.48 -17.36
C ILE A 7 -18.85 0.07 -18.74
N LYS A 8 -18.65 1.05 -19.62
CA LYS A 8 -17.97 0.83 -20.90
C LYS A 8 -16.53 1.28 -20.78
N VAL A 9 -15.59 0.42 -21.17
CA VAL A 9 -14.16 0.71 -21.21
C VAL A 9 -13.62 0.46 -22.60
N LYS A 10 -12.56 1.18 -22.98
CA LYS A 10 -11.89 0.92 -24.26
C LYS A 10 -11.18 -0.44 -24.23
N PRO A 11 -11.01 -1.13 -25.38
CA PRO A 11 -10.33 -2.43 -25.45
C PRO A 11 -8.92 -2.41 -24.85
N GLU A 12 -8.18 -1.30 -25.01
CA GLU A 12 -6.82 -1.14 -24.49
C GLU A 12 -6.82 -1.14 -22.95
N ILE A 13 -7.79 -0.47 -22.33
CA ILE A 13 -7.97 -0.46 -20.88
C ILE A 13 -8.31 -1.86 -20.37
N LYS A 14 -9.16 -2.60 -21.09
CA LYS A 14 -9.46 -4.00 -20.73
C LYS A 14 -8.19 -4.87 -20.75
N ALA A 15 -7.32 -4.70 -21.76
CA ALA A 15 -6.04 -5.41 -21.83
C ALA A 15 -5.10 -5.02 -20.67
N MET A 16 -5.06 -3.74 -20.29
CA MET A 16 -4.32 -3.31 -19.11
C MET A 16 -4.86 -3.95 -17.82
N LEU A 17 -6.18 -4.00 -17.65
CA LEU A 17 -6.82 -4.67 -16.51
C LEU A 17 -6.49 -6.17 -16.48
N ASP A 18 -6.38 -6.83 -17.64
CA ASP A 18 -5.94 -8.23 -17.71
C ASP A 18 -4.51 -8.41 -17.21
N GLY A 19 -3.60 -7.48 -17.53
CA GLY A 19 -2.22 -7.48 -17.01
C GLY A 19 -2.12 -7.14 -15.51
N LEU A 20 -3.14 -6.49 -14.94
CA LEU A 20 -3.20 -6.17 -13.51
C LEU A 20 -3.76 -7.28 -12.64
N LYS A 21 -4.26 -8.38 -13.23
CA LYS A 21 -4.78 -9.52 -12.48
C LYS A 21 -3.68 -10.24 -11.72
N VAL A 22 -3.92 -10.47 -10.43
CA VAL A 22 -3.07 -11.28 -9.55
C VAL A 22 -3.26 -12.77 -9.84
N HIS A 23 -4.48 -13.19 -10.18
CA HIS A 23 -4.77 -14.56 -10.61
C HIS A 23 -5.72 -14.60 -11.82
N PRO A 24 -5.67 -15.65 -12.66
CA PRO A 24 -6.43 -15.70 -13.92
C PRO A 24 -7.94 -15.52 -13.77
N ARG A 25 -8.48 -15.89 -12.61
CA ARG A 25 -9.92 -15.82 -12.27
C ARG A 25 -10.34 -14.54 -11.52
N GLU A 26 -9.44 -13.59 -11.30
CA GLU A 26 -9.78 -12.34 -10.60
C GLU A 26 -10.79 -11.55 -11.43
N SER A 27 -11.85 -11.07 -10.80
CA SER A 27 -12.87 -10.31 -11.51
C SER A 27 -12.35 -8.91 -11.85
N TYR A 28 -12.83 -8.31 -12.93
CA TYR A 28 -12.49 -6.91 -13.21
C TYR A 28 -12.99 -5.97 -12.11
N SER A 29 -14.06 -6.32 -11.38
CA SER A 29 -14.54 -5.53 -10.24
C SER A 29 -13.50 -5.49 -9.13
N ASP A 30 -12.86 -6.62 -8.82
CA ASP A 30 -11.82 -6.69 -7.77
C ASP A 30 -10.56 -5.95 -8.20
N VAL A 31 -10.14 -6.14 -9.46
CA VAL A 31 -8.99 -5.40 -10.02
C VAL A 31 -9.24 -3.90 -9.96
N ILE A 32 -10.40 -3.43 -10.44
CA ILE A 32 -10.78 -2.00 -10.41
C ILE A 32 -10.86 -1.51 -8.97
N GLY A 33 -11.51 -2.25 -8.07
CA GLY A 33 -11.61 -1.88 -6.66
C GLY A 33 -10.24 -1.68 -6.02
N ARG A 34 -9.31 -2.61 -6.24
CA ARG A 34 -7.93 -2.50 -5.74
C ARG A 34 -7.18 -1.32 -6.35
N VAL A 35 -7.32 -1.07 -7.65
CA VAL A 35 -6.69 0.08 -8.32
C VAL A 35 -7.25 1.40 -7.76
N VAL A 36 -8.56 1.49 -7.57
CA VAL A 36 -9.23 2.66 -6.99
C VAL A 36 -8.77 2.88 -5.56
N CYS A 37 -8.72 1.86 -4.71
CA CYS A 37 -8.22 1.97 -3.33
C CYS A 37 -6.76 2.46 -3.26
N ARG A 38 -5.92 2.12 -4.24
CA ARG A 38 -4.55 2.63 -4.32
C ARG A 38 -4.46 4.05 -4.87
N ALA A 39 -5.37 4.42 -5.78
CA ALA A 39 -5.37 5.75 -6.39
C ALA A 39 -5.99 6.80 -5.46
N TYR A 40 -7.00 6.41 -4.68
CA TYR A 40 -7.65 7.23 -3.67
C TYR A 40 -7.17 6.76 -2.30
N ASP A 41 -5.99 7.24 -1.91
CA ASP A 41 -5.53 7.10 -0.54
C ASP A 41 -6.35 8.05 0.35
N SER A 42 -7.23 7.49 1.18
CA SER A 42 -8.07 8.24 2.11
C SER A 42 -7.30 8.77 3.32
N GLU A 43 -6.10 8.22 3.57
CA GLU A 43 -5.25 8.57 4.70
C GLU A 43 -3.81 8.75 4.20
N PRO A 44 -3.57 9.77 3.36
CA PRO A 44 -2.23 10.04 2.87
C PRO A 44 -1.34 10.46 4.04
N LEU A 45 -0.10 9.97 4.04
CA LEU A 45 0.90 10.39 5.01
C LEU A 45 1.12 11.91 4.92
N SER A 46 1.17 12.56 6.07
CA SER A 46 1.63 13.94 6.22
C SER A 46 3.11 14.08 5.85
N SER A 47 3.55 15.32 5.61
CA SER A 47 4.96 15.57 5.27
C SER A 47 5.88 15.19 6.43
N GLU A 48 5.40 15.38 7.66
CA GLU A 48 6.08 15.04 8.90
C GLU A 48 6.22 13.52 9.07
N GLU A 49 5.17 12.76 8.78
CA GLU A 49 5.22 11.29 8.81
C GLU A 49 6.17 10.73 7.75
N ILE A 50 6.16 11.30 6.54
CA ILE A 50 7.09 10.91 5.47
C ILE A 50 8.54 11.20 5.90
N ALA A 51 8.81 12.39 6.46
CA ALA A 51 10.14 12.75 6.94
C ALA A 51 10.62 11.80 8.04
N GLY A 52 9.76 11.45 9.00
CA GLY A 52 10.09 10.48 10.04
C GLY A 52 10.44 9.09 9.50
N LEU A 53 9.74 8.64 8.45
CA LEU A 53 10.07 7.38 7.77
C LEU A 53 11.39 7.45 7.01
N GLU A 54 11.71 8.59 6.38
CA GLU A 54 12.99 8.80 5.68
C GLU A 54 14.17 8.80 6.66
N ASP A 55 14.03 9.44 7.82
CA ASP A 55 15.02 9.43 8.89
C ASP A 55 15.26 8.01 9.41
N ALA A 56 14.19 7.27 9.72
CA ALA A 56 14.28 5.89 10.15
C ALA A 56 14.96 4.99 9.08
N LEU A 57 14.67 5.21 7.80
CA LEU A 57 15.33 4.50 6.71
C LEU A 57 16.83 4.83 6.63
N ALA A 58 17.21 6.09 6.89
CA ALA A 58 18.60 6.51 6.93
C ALA A 58 19.37 5.87 8.09
N ASP A 59 18.74 5.74 9.26
CA ASP A 59 19.29 5.04 10.42
C ASP A 59 19.55 3.56 10.13
N ILE A 60 18.59 2.86 9.53
CA ILE A 60 18.73 1.47 9.12
C ILE A 60 19.90 1.31 8.15
N LYS A 61 19.98 2.17 7.12
CA LYS A 61 21.07 2.13 6.12
C LYS A 61 22.44 2.40 6.74
N ALA A 62 22.50 3.21 7.78
CA ALA A 62 23.73 3.50 8.51
C ALA A 62 24.07 2.45 9.58
N GLY A 63 23.25 1.41 9.74
CA GLY A 63 23.44 0.39 10.77
C GLY A 63 23.13 0.86 12.19
N ARG A 64 22.48 2.02 12.35
CA ARG A 64 22.00 2.54 13.64
C ARG A 64 20.69 1.84 14.03
N ILE A 65 20.80 0.57 14.37
CA ILE A 65 19.67 -0.27 14.79
C ILE A 65 19.85 -0.65 16.26
N HIS A 66 18.74 -0.68 16.99
CA HIS A 66 18.68 -1.14 18.37
C HIS A 66 17.88 -2.44 18.43
N SER A 67 18.29 -3.37 19.30
CA SER A 67 17.47 -4.54 19.57
C SER A 67 16.24 -4.14 20.40
N GLU A 68 15.20 -4.98 20.37
CA GLU A 68 14.02 -4.77 21.21
C GLU A 68 14.41 -4.68 22.70
N ALA A 69 15.37 -5.50 23.16
CA ALA A 69 15.87 -5.46 24.52
C ALA A 69 16.55 -4.12 24.87
N ASP A 70 17.34 -3.56 23.94
CA ASP A 70 18.01 -2.27 24.14
C ASP A 70 16.98 -1.13 24.27
N ILE A 71 15.95 -1.14 23.42
CA ILE A 71 14.87 -0.15 23.45
C ILE A 71 14.05 -0.29 24.74
N LYS A 72 13.66 -1.52 25.11
CA LYS A 72 12.93 -1.79 26.35
C LYS A 72 13.67 -1.29 27.60
N ALA A 73 14.97 -1.55 27.66
CA ALA A 73 15.82 -1.05 28.74
C ALA A 73 15.95 0.49 28.73
N ALA A 74 16.08 1.12 27.56
CA ALA A 74 16.22 2.57 27.42
C ALA A 74 14.94 3.34 27.78
N PHE A 75 13.77 2.78 27.48
CA PHE A 75 12.48 3.43 27.70
C PHE A 75 11.74 2.93 28.96
N GLY A 76 12.32 1.98 29.70
CA GLY A 76 11.76 1.47 30.96
C GLY A 76 10.47 0.66 30.78
N VAL A 77 10.37 -0.08 29.67
CA VAL A 77 9.19 -0.88 29.31
C VAL A 77 9.60 -2.35 29.27
N GLU A 78 8.98 -3.22 30.08
CA GLU A 78 9.26 -4.67 30.12
C GLU A 78 8.50 -5.45 29.03
#